data_AF-A0A5B7BX77-F1
#
_entry.id   AF-A0A5B7BX77-F1
#
_cell.length_a   1.000
_cell.length_b   1.000
_cell.length_c   1.000
_cell.angle_alpha   90.00
_cell.angle_beta   90.00
_cell.angle_gamma   90.00
#
_symmetry.space_group_name_H-M   'P 1'
#
loop_
_entity.id
_entity.type
_entity.pdbx_description
1 polymer ?
#
loop_
_entity_poly.entity_id
_entity_poly.type
_entity_poly.pdbx_seq_one_letter_code
_entity_poly.pdbx_strand_id
1 'polypeptide(L)'
;MSPIQNFEQHSRHLIEPDLPIQTRLQMAMEVRDSLEITHTGEYLNFLKCYFRAFSAILYQITKPQFMDNPEHKLRNIIVEILNRLPHSEVLRPFVQELLKVAMHVLTTDNEENGLICIRIIFDLLRNFRPTLENEVQPFLDFVCKIYHNFRLTVSHFFENGAAVPPAPSASISASTSSLTGLGGDDVKPMDVSDQVALPTGYVGAGQLNPSTRSFKIVTESPLVVMFLFQLYSRLVQTNIPHLLPLMVAAISVPGPEKVPPHLKTHFIELKGAQVKTVSFLTYLLKSFADYIRPHEESICKSIVNLLVTCSDSVSIRKELLVALKHVLGTDFKRGLFPLIDTLLEERVLVGTGRACFETLRPLAYSLLAEIVHHVRGDLSLSQLSRIIYLFSSNMHDASLSLSIHTTC
;
A
#
# COMPACT_ATOMS: atom_id res chain seq x y z
N MET A 1 16.77 -8.42 29.12
CA MET A 1 16.34 -7.41 30.10
C MET A 1 15.56 -8.13 31.20
N SER A 2 15.60 -7.64 32.43
CA SER A 2 14.82 -8.23 33.54
C SER A 2 13.32 -8.01 33.30
N PRO A 3 12.45 -8.99 33.60
CA PRO A 3 11.00 -8.84 33.40
C PRO A 3 10.45 -7.71 34.28
N ILE A 4 9.52 -6.91 33.76
CA ILE A 4 8.86 -5.84 34.51
C ILE A 4 8.07 -6.45 35.67
N GLN A 5 8.53 -6.25 36.90
CA GLN A 5 7.96 -6.90 38.08
C GLN A 5 6.64 -6.26 38.55
N ASN A 6 6.45 -4.96 38.33
CA ASN A 6 5.27 -4.22 38.76
C ASN A 6 4.74 -3.30 37.64
N PHE A 7 3.73 -3.78 36.91
CA PHE A 7 3.12 -3.04 35.79
C PHE A 7 2.46 -1.74 36.23
N GLU A 8 1.85 -1.71 37.42
CA GLU A 8 1.16 -0.52 37.91
C GLU A 8 2.15 0.61 38.20
N GLN A 9 3.23 0.31 38.91
CA GLN A 9 4.27 1.31 39.18
C GLN A 9 4.96 1.77 37.89
N HIS A 10 5.30 0.84 37.00
CA HIS A 10 5.98 1.15 35.75
C HIS A 10 5.10 2.01 34.83
N SER A 11 3.82 1.66 34.66
CA SER A 11 2.87 2.45 33.85
C SER A 11 2.56 3.83 34.43
N ARG A 12 2.53 3.97 35.76
CA ARG A 12 2.39 5.28 36.43
C ARG A 12 3.60 6.16 36.19
N HIS A 13 4.81 5.61 36.31
CA HIS A 13 6.05 6.37 36.06
C HIS A 13 6.13 6.83 34.59
N LEU A 14 5.70 5.97 33.66
CA LEU A 14 5.72 6.26 32.22
C LEU A 14 4.94 7.54 31.84
N ILE A 15 3.88 7.87 32.58
CA ILE A 15 3.02 9.04 32.33
C ILE A 15 3.34 10.27 33.19
N GLU A 16 4.36 10.21 34.05
CA GLU A 16 4.76 11.37 34.85
C GLU A 16 5.13 12.55 33.95
N PRO A 17 4.66 13.78 34.23
CA PRO A 17 4.79 14.92 33.31
C PRO A 17 6.26 15.29 33.03
N ASP A 18 7.11 15.24 34.06
CA ASP A 18 8.50 15.70 34.01
C ASP A 18 9.48 14.64 33.47
N LEU A 19 8.99 13.44 33.13
CA LEU A 19 9.84 12.37 32.63
C LEU A 19 10.40 12.74 31.23
N PRO A 20 11.71 12.63 30.97
CA PRO A 20 12.27 12.91 29.65
C PRO A 20 11.77 11.92 28.58
N ILE A 21 11.60 12.38 27.33
CA ILE A 21 11.16 11.54 26.20
C ILE A 21 12.08 10.33 25.98
N GLN A 22 13.40 10.52 26.11
CA GLN A 22 14.37 9.44 25.96
C GLN A 22 14.16 8.34 27.01
N THR A 23 13.82 8.71 28.24
CA THR A 23 13.52 7.76 29.31
C THR A 23 12.20 7.03 29.05
N ARG A 24 11.16 7.76 28.62
CA ARG A 24 9.89 7.14 28.19
C ARG A 24 10.10 6.14 27.05
N LEU A 25 10.94 6.48 26.08
CA LEU A 25 11.29 5.60 24.96
C LEU A 25 11.94 4.30 25.46
N GLN A 26 12.91 4.40 26.37
CA GLN A 26 13.56 3.22 26.96
C GLN A 26 12.56 2.34 27.70
N MET A 27 11.68 2.93 28.51
CA MET A 27 10.62 2.20 29.20
C MET A 27 9.62 1.54 28.25
N ALA A 28 9.25 2.21 27.15
CA ALA A 28 8.37 1.63 26.14
C ALA A 28 9.05 0.45 25.41
N MET A 29 10.36 0.54 25.16
CA MET A 29 11.14 -0.58 24.61
C MET A 29 11.14 -1.79 25.55
N GLU A 30 11.30 -1.58 26.86
CA GLU A 30 11.21 -2.66 27.86
C GLU A 30 9.85 -3.38 27.83
N VAL A 31 8.76 -2.62 27.66
CA VAL A 31 7.41 -3.18 27.52
C VAL A 31 7.26 -3.98 26.22
N ARG A 32 7.75 -3.45 25.10
CA ARG A 32 7.76 -4.15 23.80
C ARG A 32 8.54 -5.45 23.86
N ASP A 33 9.70 -5.44 24.53
CA ASP A 33 10.58 -6.60 24.64
C ASP A 33 9.98 -7.66 25.59
N SER A 34 9.09 -7.27 26.49
CA SER A 34 8.36 -8.16 27.43
C SER A 34 6.94 -8.51 26.96
N LEU A 35 6.59 -8.25 25.70
CA LEU A 35 5.21 -8.30 25.22
C LEU A 35 4.59 -9.70 25.24
N GLU A 36 5.39 -10.77 25.31
CA GLU A 36 4.90 -12.15 25.41
C GLU A 36 3.93 -12.36 26.59
N ILE A 37 4.01 -11.52 27.62
CA ILE A 37 3.10 -11.54 28.77
C ILE A 37 1.63 -11.39 28.37
N THR A 38 1.31 -10.74 27.25
CA THR A 38 -0.07 -10.58 26.77
C THR A 38 -0.71 -11.88 26.31
N HIS A 39 0.08 -12.96 26.16
CA HIS A 39 -0.41 -14.30 25.84
C HIS A 39 -0.65 -15.17 27.09
N THR A 40 -0.47 -14.60 28.28
CA THR A 40 -0.63 -15.31 29.57
C THR A 40 -1.89 -14.85 30.31
N GLY A 41 -2.12 -15.38 31.52
CA GLY A 41 -3.20 -14.93 32.40
C GLY A 41 -3.09 -13.45 32.83
N GLU A 42 -1.92 -12.83 32.68
CA GLU A 42 -1.68 -11.43 33.04
C GLU A 42 -2.19 -10.42 32.00
N TYR A 43 -2.74 -10.87 30.86
CA TYR A 43 -3.14 -9.97 29.77
C TYR A 43 -4.11 -8.88 30.22
N LEU A 44 -5.11 -9.22 31.03
CA LEU A 44 -6.07 -8.22 31.54
C LEU A 44 -5.39 -7.18 32.44
N ASN A 45 -4.44 -7.61 33.27
CA ASN A 45 -3.69 -6.75 34.16
C ASN A 45 -2.78 -5.79 33.36
N PHE A 46 -2.10 -6.34 32.34
CA PHE A 46 -1.33 -5.55 31.38
C PHE A 46 -2.20 -4.46 30.73
N LEU A 47 -3.37 -4.81 30.19
CA LEU A 47 -4.26 -3.84 29.55
C LEU A 47 -4.73 -2.75 30.53
N LYS A 48 -5.13 -3.13 31.76
CA LYS A 48 -5.56 -2.17 32.79
C LYS A 48 -4.47 -1.14 33.13
N CYS A 49 -3.21 -1.57 33.17
CA CYS A 49 -2.09 -0.70 33.50
C CYS A 49 -1.66 0.15 32.29
N TYR A 50 -1.38 -0.49 31.16
CA TYR A 50 -0.68 0.16 30.05
C TYR A 50 -1.59 0.79 29.01
N PHE A 51 -2.80 0.30 28.79
CA PHE A 51 -3.64 0.81 27.71
C PHE A 51 -3.94 2.31 27.88
N ARG A 52 -4.26 2.72 29.12
CA ARG A 52 -4.48 4.13 29.45
C ARG A 52 -3.19 4.95 29.33
N ALA A 53 -2.05 4.39 29.75
CA ALA A 53 -0.76 5.06 29.65
C ALA A 53 -0.36 5.31 28.20
N PHE A 54 -0.47 4.30 27.34
CA PHE A 54 -0.23 4.40 25.90
C PHE A 54 -1.14 5.41 25.22
N SER A 55 -2.43 5.38 25.56
CA SER A 55 -3.40 6.36 25.04
C SER A 55 -3.02 7.78 25.47
N ALA A 56 -2.65 8.00 26.73
CA ALA A 56 -2.20 9.31 27.23
C ALA A 56 -0.93 9.78 26.51
N ILE A 57 0.01 8.88 26.20
CA ILE A 57 1.21 9.25 25.46
C ILE A 57 0.88 9.74 24.06
N LEU A 58 0.01 9.01 23.35
CA LEU A 58 -0.37 9.33 21.97
C LEU A 58 -1.25 10.58 21.86
N TYR A 59 -2.09 10.88 22.86
CA TYR A 59 -3.01 12.01 22.84
C TYR A 59 -2.49 13.29 23.53
N GLN A 60 -1.77 13.14 24.65
CA GLN A 60 -1.56 14.26 25.59
C GLN A 60 -0.08 14.58 25.81
N ILE A 61 0.77 13.56 25.99
CA ILE A 61 2.19 13.76 26.35
C ILE A 61 3.03 14.09 25.12
N THR A 62 2.75 13.45 23.99
CA THR A 62 3.48 13.66 22.74
C THR A 62 2.57 14.27 21.68
N LYS A 63 3.18 14.90 20.68
CA LYS A 63 2.53 15.41 19.48
C LYS A 63 2.95 14.57 18.27
N PRO A 64 2.13 14.52 17.21
CA PRO A 64 2.54 13.95 15.92
C PRO A 64 3.89 14.49 15.46
N GLN A 65 4.77 13.59 15.04
CA GLN A 65 6.13 13.92 14.61
C GLN A 65 6.30 13.60 13.13
N PHE A 66 7.01 14.47 12.42
CA PHE A 66 7.26 14.35 10.98
C PHE A 66 8.76 14.33 10.67
N MET A 67 9.58 13.99 11.66
CA MET A 67 11.03 13.82 11.53
C MET A 67 11.47 12.62 12.36
N ASP A 68 12.57 11.97 11.98
CA ASP A 68 13.15 10.92 12.81
C ASP A 68 13.76 11.52 14.10
N ASN A 69 13.00 11.47 15.19
CA ASN A 69 13.40 11.94 16.50
C ASN A 69 12.93 10.99 17.61
N PRO A 70 13.44 11.10 18.85
CA PRO A 70 13.06 10.20 19.93
C PRO A 70 11.56 10.17 20.24
N GLU A 71 10.85 11.28 20.01
CA GLU A 71 9.40 11.35 20.22
C GLU A 71 8.63 10.56 19.15
N HIS A 72 9.06 10.62 17.89
CA HIS A 72 8.56 9.75 16.81
C HIS A 72 8.78 8.28 17.18
N LYS A 73 10.01 7.91 17.58
CA LYS A 73 10.35 6.53 17.97
C LYS A 73 9.48 6.03 19.12
N LEU A 74 9.21 6.88 20.12
CA LEU A 74 8.32 6.55 21.24
C LEU A 74 6.90 6.28 20.75
N ARG A 75 6.34 7.19 19.95
CA ARG A 75 4.99 7.03 19.38
C ARG A 75 4.90 5.76 18.53
N ASN A 76 5.89 5.51 17.69
CA ASN A 76 5.96 4.35 16.82
C ASN A 76 5.97 3.03 17.61
N ILE A 77 6.85 2.90 18.61
CA ILE A 77 6.90 1.71 19.46
C ILE A 77 5.58 1.46 20.19
N ILE A 78 4.91 2.52 20.66
CA ILE A 78 3.60 2.36 21.32
C ILE A 78 2.57 1.82 20.33
N VAL A 79 2.51 2.35 19.12
CA VAL A 79 1.59 1.86 18.08
C VAL A 79 1.93 0.43 17.67
N GLU A 80 3.21 0.05 17.60
CA GLU A 80 3.65 -1.34 17.38
C GLU A 80 3.19 -2.29 18.49
N ILE A 81 3.31 -1.88 19.75
CA ILE A 81 2.81 -2.66 20.90
C ILE A 81 1.31 -2.87 20.77
N LEU A 82 0.55 -1.82 20.48
CA LEU A 82 -0.90 -1.89 20.30
C LEU A 82 -1.31 -2.81 19.14
N ASN A 83 -0.53 -2.84 18.06
CA ASN A 83 -0.77 -3.72 16.90
C ASN A 83 -0.50 -5.21 17.19
N ARG A 84 0.28 -5.51 18.22
CA ARG A 84 0.65 -6.89 18.58
C ARG A 84 -0.23 -7.48 19.70
N LEU A 85 -1.23 -6.74 20.18
CA LEU A 85 -2.15 -7.20 21.22
C LEU A 85 -3.01 -8.38 20.73
N PRO A 86 -3.14 -9.48 21.50
CA PRO A 86 -3.99 -10.61 21.12
C PRO A 86 -5.48 -10.24 21.04
N HIS A 87 -6.14 -10.61 19.94
CA HIS A 87 -7.57 -10.40 19.72
C HIS A 87 -8.45 -11.43 20.45
N SER A 88 -8.25 -11.58 21.76
CA SER A 88 -9.08 -12.44 22.62
C SER A 88 -10.24 -11.66 23.25
N GLU A 89 -11.19 -12.37 23.89
CA GLU A 89 -12.30 -11.74 24.63
C GLU A 89 -11.83 -10.80 25.74
N VAL A 90 -10.60 -10.97 26.25
CA VAL A 90 -9.99 -10.09 27.24
C VAL A 90 -9.81 -8.66 26.71
N LEU A 91 -9.57 -8.49 25.41
CA LEU A 91 -9.39 -7.17 24.78
C LEU A 91 -10.73 -6.44 24.62
N ARG A 92 -11.86 -7.16 24.55
CA ARG A 92 -13.20 -6.62 24.19
C ARG A 92 -13.58 -5.32 24.94
N PRO A 93 -13.33 -5.16 26.25
CA PRO A 93 -13.65 -3.90 26.96
C PRO A 93 -12.86 -2.68 26.48
N PHE A 94 -11.71 -2.88 25.82
CA PHE A 94 -10.79 -1.82 25.36
C PHE A 94 -10.91 -1.55 23.86
N VAL A 95 -11.60 -2.42 23.10
CA VAL A 95 -11.63 -2.39 21.63
C VAL A 95 -12.15 -1.07 21.06
N GLN A 96 -13.21 -0.49 21.64
CA GLN A 96 -13.76 0.78 21.14
C GLN A 96 -12.75 1.93 21.29
N GLU A 97 -12.12 2.04 22.46
CA GLU A 97 -11.10 3.07 22.70
C GLU A 97 -9.84 2.82 21.87
N LEU A 98 -9.43 1.56 21.68
CA LEU A 98 -8.29 1.21 20.84
C LEU A 98 -8.53 1.62 19.38
N LEU A 99 -9.74 1.40 18.87
CA LEU A 99 -10.11 1.82 17.53
C LEU A 99 -10.07 3.35 17.40
N LYS A 100 -10.56 4.10 18.39
CA LYS A 100 -10.49 5.57 18.41
C LYS A 100 -9.04 6.07 18.45
N VAL A 101 -8.18 5.46 19.28
CA VAL A 101 -6.74 5.77 19.33
C VAL A 101 -6.10 5.54 17.96
N ALA A 102 -6.33 4.37 17.35
CA ALA A 102 -5.79 4.05 16.03
C ALA A 102 -6.30 5.02 14.95
N MET A 103 -7.59 5.40 15.00
CA MET A 103 -8.17 6.35 14.07
C MET A 103 -7.60 7.76 14.25
N HIS A 104 -7.34 8.20 15.48
CA HIS A 104 -6.69 9.47 15.77
C HIS A 104 -5.27 9.51 15.21
N VAL A 105 -4.46 8.48 15.46
CA VAL A 105 -3.09 8.39 14.94
C VAL A 105 -3.09 8.32 13.41
N LEU A 106 -3.96 7.51 12.80
CA LEU A 106 -4.11 7.44 11.33
C LEU A 106 -4.42 8.80 10.69
N THR A 107 -5.21 9.64 11.36
CA THR A 107 -5.66 10.93 10.79
C THR A 107 -4.72 12.10 11.06
N THR A 108 -3.87 12.02 12.08
CA THR A 108 -3.04 13.13 12.56
C THR A 108 -1.54 12.91 12.42
N ASP A 109 -1.09 11.65 12.38
CA ASP A 109 0.33 11.29 12.47
C ASP A 109 0.97 11.00 11.11
N ASN A 110 2.27 10.69 11.13
CA ASN A 110 3.02 10.34 9.93
C ASN A 110 2.67 8.94 9.38
N GLU A 111 3.09 8.70 8.15
CA GLU A 111 2.72 7.53 7.37
C GLU A 111 3.18 6.21 7.98
N GLU A 112 4.30 6.18 8.72
CA GLU A 112 4.79 4.94 9.35
C GLU A 112 3.81 4.48 10.44
N ASN A 113 3.42 5.41 11.33
CA ASN A 113 2.43 5.14 12.37
C ASN A 113 1.05 4.88 11.75
N GLY A 114 0.66 5.62 10.71
CA GLY A 114 -0.60 5.43 9.99
C GLY A 114 -0.74 4.03 9.37
N LEU A 115 0.35 3.48 8.81
CA LEU A 115 0.34 2.14 8.22
C LEU A 115 0.16 1.03 9.25
N ILE A 116 0.61 1.24 10.49
CA ILE A 116 0.32 0.30 11.57
C ILE A 116 -1.13 0.48 12.02
N CYS A 117 -1.60 1.73 12.18
CA CYS A 117 -2.96 2.01 12.61
C CYS A 117 -4.03 1.48 11.64
N ILE A 118 -3.82 1.53 10.32
CA ILE A 118 -4.78 0.96 9.37
C ILE A 118 -4.91 -0.56 9.53
N ARG A 119 -3.82 -1.26 9.91
CA ARG A 119 -3.85 -2.70 10.23
C ARG A 119 -4.62 -2.98 11.51
N ILE A 120 -4.37 -2.20 12.57
CA ILE A 120 -5.14 -2.27 13.82
C ILE A 120 -6.63 -2.09 13.52
N ILE A 121 -7.00 -1.05 12.78
CA ILE A 121 -8.39 -0.75 12.41
C ILE A 121 -9.01 -1.93 11.66
N PHE A 122 -8.33 -2.46 10.63
CA PHE A 122 -8.80 -3.60 9.87
C PHE A 122 -9.03 -4.83 10.76
N ASP A 123 -8.08 -5.15 11.63
CA ASP A 123 -8.16 -6.31 12.51
C ASP A 123 -9.25 -6.20 13.57
N LEU A 124 -9.45 -5.01 14.15
CA LEU A 124 -10.54 -4.80 15.10
C LEU A 124 -11.91 -4.92 14.43
N LEU A 125 -12.08 -4.27 13.28
CA LEU A 125 -13.32 -4.34 12.49
C LEU A 125 -13.57 -5.75 11.92
N ARG A 126 -12.52 -6.58 11.79
CA ARG A 126 -12.63 -8.00 11.45
C ARG A 126 -13.10 -8.86 12.60
N ASN A 127 -12.48 -8.73 13.76
CA ASN A 127 -12.61 -9.69 14.85
C ASN A 127 -13.72 -9.36 15.86
N PHE A 128 -14.13 -8.10 16.01
CA PHE A 128 -15.03 -7.66 17.11
C PHE A 128 -16.43 -7.19 16.67
N ARG A 129 -16.96 -7.80 15.61
CA ARG A 129 -18.31 -7.50 15.12
C ARG A 129 -19.40 -8.02 16.04
N PRO A 130 -20.60 -7.39 16.05
CA PRO A 130 -20.99 -6.17 15.32
C PRO A 130 -20.65 -4.87 16.07
N THR A 131 -20.05 -4.96 17.27
CA THR A 131 -19.88 -3.88 18.25
C THR A 131 -19.30 -2.57 17.71
N LEU A 132 -18.52 -2.63 16.62
CA LEU A 132 -17.80 -1.50 16.05
C LEU A 132 -18.45 -0.86 14.82
N GLU A 133 -19.68 -1.25 14.44
CA GLU A 133 -20.33 -0.74 13.22
C GLU A 133 -20.41 0.80 13.18
N ASN A 134 -20.71 1.44 14.32
CA ASN A 134 -20.78 2.91 14.42
C ASN A 134 -19.45 3.62 14.15
N GLU A 135 -18.33 2.91 14.30
CA GLU A 135 -16.98 3.44 14.12
C GLU A 135 -16.45 3.20 12.69
N VAL A 136 -17.25 2.57 11.82
CA VAL A 136 -16.90 2.33 10.40
C VAL A 136 -16.98 3.61 9.58
N GLN A 137 -17.99 4.46 9.80
CA GLN A 137 -18.20 5.69 9.02
C GLN A 137 -17.02 6.66 9.15
N PRO A 138 -16.46 6.94 10.35
CA PRO A 138 -15.25 7.75 10.48
C PRO A 138 -14.08 7.28 9.59
N PHE A 139 -13.88 5.96 9.46
CA PHE A 139 -12.85 5.41 8.57
C PHE A 139 -13.17 5.70 7.10
N LEU A 140 -14.42 5.52 6.67
CA LEU A 140 -14.84 5.83 5.30
C LEU A 140 -14.69 7.32 4.99
N ASP A 141 -14.99 8.21 5.94
CA ASP A 141 -14.81 9.65 5.81
C ASP A 141 -13.33 10.03 5.64
N PHE A 142 -12.44 9.36 6.38
CA PHE A 142 -10.99 9.50 6.17
C PHE A 142 -10.56 9.05 4.78
N VAL A 143 -11.09 7.92 4.29
CA VAL A 143 -10.78 7.43 2.94
C VAL A 143 -11.26 8.44 1.88
N CYS A 144 -12.46 8.99 2.02
CA CYS A 144 -12.95 10.09 1.17
C CYS A 144 -11.98 11.28 1.20
N LYS A 145 -11.48 11.67 2.38
CA LYS A 145 -10.53 12.79 2.54
C LYS A 145 -9.20 12.55 1.82
N ILE A 146 -8.61 11.36 1.91
CA ILE A 146 -7.32 11.09 1.23
C ILE A 146 -7.49 11.03 -0.29
N TYR A 147 -8.62 10.54 -0.80
CA TYR A 147 -8.90 10.54 -2.24
C TYR A 147 -9.22 11.95 -2.76
N HIS A 148 -9.95 12.76 -1.99
CA HIS A 148 -10.18 14.16 -2.31
C HIS A 148 -8.86 14.94 -2.41
N ASN A 149 -7.91 14.67 -1.51
CA ASN A 149 -6.58 15.30 -1.52
C ASN A 149 -5.58 14.63 -2.48
N PHE A 150 -5.94 13.56 -3.18
CA PHE A 150 -4.99 12.72 -3.92
C PHE A 150 -4.18 13.51 -4.95
N ARG A 151 -4.84 14.40 -5.71
CA ARG A 151 -4.16 15.25 -6.69
C ARG A 151 -3.14 16.19 -6.02
N LEU A 152 -3.49 16.76 -4.88
CA LEU A 152 -2.59 17.62 -4.10
C LEU A 152 -1.37 16.84 -3.58
N THR A 153 -1.59 15.58 -3.18
CA THR A 153 -0.51 14.67 -2.79
C THR A 153 0.44 14.42 -3.96
N VAL A 154 -0.08 14.18 -5.17
CA VAL A 154 0.75 14.03 -6.39
C VAL A 154 1.59 15.29 -6.66
N SER A 155 0.96 16.48 -6.67
CA SER A 155 1.68 17.73 -6.89
C SER A 155 2.74 18.00 -5.81
N HIS A 156 2.47 17.65 -4.55
CA HIS A 156 3.45 17.78 -3.46
C HIS A 156 4.75 17.00 -3.75
N PHE A 157 4.66 15.74 -4.18
CA PHE A 157 5.84 14.91 -4.44
C PHE A 157 6.56 15.26 -5.76
N PHE A 158 5.80 15.56 -6.83
CA PHE A 158 6.39 15.65 -8.18
C PHE A 158 6.55 17.07 -8.71
N GLU A 159 5.81 18.06 -8.20
CA GLU A 159 5.97 19.47 -8.60
C GLU A 159 6.81 20.23 -7.57
N ASN A 160 6.52 20.09 -6.28
CA ASN A 160 7.23 20.81 -5.21
C ASN A 160 8.49 20.08 -4.75
N GLY A 161 8.48 18.74 -4.73
CA GLY A 161 9.64 17.91 -4.34
C GLY A 161 10.77 17.90 -5.37
N ALA A 162 10.49 18.25 -6.63
CA ALA A 162 11.50 18.32 -7.70
C ALA A 162 12.48 19.50 -7.56
N ALA A 163 12.20 20.46 -6.68
CA ALA A 163 12.96 21.71 -6.55
C ALA A 163 14.16 21.63 -5.56
N VAL A 164 14.30 20.55 -4.78
CA VAL A 164 15.37 20.42 -3.78
C VAL A 164 16.38 19.36 -4.21
N PRO A 165 17.53 19.73 -4.80
CA PRO A 165 18.61 18.77 -5.02
C PRO A 165 19.16 18.31 -3.65
N PRO A 166 19.44 17.01 -3.46
CA PRO A 166 20.09 16.53 -2.24
C PRO A 166 21.49 17.13 -2.16
N ALA A 167 21.79 17.82 -1.04
CA ALA A 167 23.13 18.30 -0.75
C ALA A 167 24.11 17.11 -0.64
N PRO A 168 25.35 17.22 -1.15
CA PRO A 168 26.32 16.15 -1.05
C PRO A 168 26.75 15.96 0.41
N SER A 169 26.49 14.77 0.96
CA SER A 169 26.97 14.37 2.27
C SER A 169 28.50 14.24 2.25
N ALA A 170 29.18 15.16 2.92
CA ALA A 170 30.61 15.09 3.17
C ALA A 170 30.91 13.94 4.13
N SER A 171 31.62 12.92 3.65
CA SER A 171 32.16 11.84 4.46
C SER A 171 33.32 12.35 5.31
N ILE A 172 33.13 12.44 6.63
CA ILE A 172 34.22 12.67 7.58
C ILE A 172 34.94 11.34 7.80
N SER A 173 36.20 11.26 7.37
CA SER A 173 37.12 10.16 7.63
C SER A 173 38.00 10.48 8.85
N ALA A 174 38.05 9.58 9.83
CA ALA A 174 39.10 9.46 10.85
C ALA A 174 39.08 7.99 11.34
N SER A 175 39.96 7.10 10.87
CA SER A 175 41.38 6.87 11.21
C SER A 175 41.60 6.01 12.47
N THR A 176 42.06 4.76 12.26
CA THR A 176 43.10 4.01 13.03
C THR A 176 43.25 2.63 12.36
N SER A 177 44.32 2.37 11.56
CA SER A 177 45.56 1.64 11.93
C SER A 177 45.32 0.19 12.39
N SER A 178 45.90 -0.88 11.85
CA SER A 178 47.13 -1.08 11.05
C SER A 178 47.37 -2.60 10.78
N LEU A 179 48.19 -2.94 9.75
CA LEU A 179 49.04 -4.15 9.48
C LEU A 179 48.45 -5.59 9.60
N THR A 180 48.72 -6.62 8.79
CA THR A 180 49.74 -7.02 7.78
C THR A 180 49.29 -8.36 7.17
N GLY A 181 49.65 -8.69 5.92
CA GLY A 181 49.71 -10.10 5.46
C GLY A 181 49.46 -10.33 3.96
N LEU A 182 50.48 -10.82 3.26
CA LEU A 182 50.55 -11.05 1.81
C LEU A 182 49.96 -12.42 1.38
N GLY A 183 49.37 -12.46 0.19
CA GLY A 183 49.54 -13.56 -0.77
C GLY A 183 48.32 -14.44 -1.11
N GLY A 184 48.07 -14.58 -2.42
CA GLY A 184 47.73 -15.87 -3.05
C GLY A 184 46.26 -16.16 -3.40
N ASP A 185 45.98 -16.12 -4.70
CA ASP A 185 45.11 -17.00 -5.51
C ASP A 185 43.75 -17.54 -5.00
N ASP A 186 42.76 -17.21 -5.84
CA ASP A 186 41.70 -18.07 -6.39
C ASP A 186 40.57 -18.63 -5.51
N VAL A 187 39.46 -18.91 -6.21
CA VAL A 187 38.24 -19.59 -5.80
C VAL A 187 37.17 -18.75 -5.11
N LYS A 188 36.18 -18.39 -5.92
CA LYS A 188 34.85 -17.89 -5.53
C LYS A 188 33.94 -19.10 -5.27
N PRO A 189 33.34 -19.24 -4.08
CA PRO A 189 32.08 -19.94 -3.96
C PRO A 189 30.96 -18.98 -3.56
N MET A 190 29.84 -19.26 -4.21
CA MET A 190 28.50 -18.74 -4.01
C MET A 190 28.03 -19.06 -2.59
N ASP A 191 27.56 -18.05 -1.85
CA ASP A 191 26.82 -18.29 -0.61
C ASP A 191 25.46 -17.60 -0.66
N VAL A 192 24.46 -18.37 -0.28
CA VAL A 192 23.04 -18.04 -0.24
C VAL A 192 22.79 -17.41 1.11
N SER A 193 22.28 -16.18 1.15
CA SER A 193 21.71 -15.64 2.38
C SER A 193 20.46 -14.83 2.09
N ASP A 194 19.34 -15.42 2.51
CA ASP A 194 18.09 -14.75 2.82
C ASP A 194 18.33 -13.57 3.76
N GLN A 195 18.11 -12.35 3.28
CA GLN A 195 17.77 -11.23 4.15
C GLN A 195 16.58 -10.47 3.57
N VAL A 196 15.51 -10.53 4.35
CA VAL A 196 14.27 -9.75 4.24
C VAL A 196 14.64 -8.27 4.17
N ALA A 197 14.62 -7.72 2.96
CA ALA A 197 14.80 -6.29 2.74
C ALA A 197 13.52 -5.55 3.17
N LEU A 198 13.59 -4.88 4.31
CA LEU A 198 12.64 -3.82 4.68
C LEU A 198 12.77 -2.70 3.63
N PRO A 199 11.66 -2.25 2.98
CA PRO A 199 11.74 -1.16 2.04
C PRO A 199 11.83 0.16 2.81
N THR A 200 13.05 0.66 2.99
CA THR A 200 13.32 2.01 3.48
C THR A 200 12.76 3.03 2.51
N GLY A 201 11.57 3.54 2.82
CA GLY A 201 11.00 4.72 2.16
C GLY A 201 11.73 5.96 2.64
N TYR A 202 12.78 6.37 1.93
CA TYR A 202 13.51 7.58 2.25
C TYR A 202 13.60 8.47 1.00
N VAL A 203 12.91 9.61 1.05
CA VAL A 203 13.25 10.77 0.21
C VAL A 203 13.26 12.00 1.12
N GLY A 204 14.41 12.68 1.15
CA GLY A 204 14.56 14.02 1.69
C GLY A 204 14.79 14.10 3.21
N ALA A 205 16.05 14.23 3.61
CA ALA A 205 16.47 14.86 4.87
C ALA A 205 15.76 14.42 6.18
N GLY A 206 15.35 13.15 6.30
CA GLY A 206 14.73 12.63 7.53
C GLY A 206 13.32 13.14 7.81
N GLN A 207 12.61 13.66 6.80
CA GLN A 207 11.22 14.13 6.94
C GLN A 207 10.22 13.02 6.58
N LEU A 208 9.26 12.77 7.46
CA LEU A 208 8.21 11.76 7.31
C LEU A 208 6.93 12.40 6.79
N ASN A 209 6.27 11.75 5.83
CA ASN A 209 5.04 12.30 5.25
C ASN A 209 3.85 12.13 6.20
N PRO A 210 2.91 13.09 6.26
CA PRO A 210 1.64 12.87 6.94
C PRO A 210 0.86 11.71 6.33
N SER A 211 0.16 10.94 7.17
CA SER A 211 -0.70 9.82 6.73
C SER A 211 -1.76 10.26 5.71
N THR A 212 -2.25 11.50 5.85
CA THR A 212 -3.21 12.12 4.94
C THR A 212 -2.66 12.43 3.54
N ARG A 213 -1.33 12.35 3.37
CA ARG A 213 -0.60 12.57 2.11
C ARG A 213 0.39 11.44 1.82
N SER A 214 -0.04 10.18 1.98
CA SER A 214 0.79 9.01 1.69
C SER A 214 0.13 8.08 0.66
N PHE A 215 0.86 7.79 -0.42
CA PHE A 215 0.44 6.79 -1.40
C PHE A 215 0.34 5.39 -0.79
N LYS A 216 1.14 5.07 0.24
CA LYS A 216 1.08 3.78 0.93
C LYS A 216 -0.24 3.61 1.68
N ILE A 217 -0.72 4.66 2.36
CA ILE A 217 -2.03 4.65 3.01
C ILE A 217 -3.16 4.47 1.98
N VAL A 218 -3.08 5.16 0.84
CA VAL A 218 -4.03 4.97 -0.27
C VAL A 218 -3.95 3.55 -0.86
N THR A 219 -2.78 2.92 -0.84
CA THR A 219 -2.60 1.53 -1.33
C THR A 219 -3.35 0.52 -0.47
N GLU A 220 -3.34 0.68 0.85
CA GLU A 220 -4.00 -0.24 1.80
C GLU A 220 -5.52 0.02 1.93
N SER A 221 -5.97 1.26 1.71
CA SER A 221 -7.35 1.69 1.94
C SER A 221 -8.42 0.92 1.14
N PRO A 222 -8.26 0.65 -0.17
CA PRO A 222 -9.26 -0.07 -0.97
C PRO A 222 -9.61 -1.46 -0.44
N LEU A 223 -8.63 -2.20 0.08
CA LEU A 223 -8.85 -3.53 0.64
C LEU A 223 -9.71 -3.46 1.89
N VAL A 224 -9.44 -2.49 2.76
CA VAL A 224 -10.23 -2.26 3.97
C VAL A 224 -11.66 -1.83 3.60
N VAL A 225 -11.84 -0.91 2.66
CA VAL A 225 -13.17 -0.49 2.20
C VAL A 225 -13.95 -1.65 1.60
N MET A 226 -13.33 -2.44 0.71
CA MET A 226 -13.94 -3.63 0.13
C MET A 226 -14.44 -4.58 1.21
N PHE A 227 -13.60 -4.85 2.20
CA PHE A 227 -13.95 -5.68 3.33
C PHE A 227 -15.12 -5.10 4.12
N LEU A 228 -15.10 -3.81 4.46
CA LEU A 228 -16.18 -3.15 5.19
C LEU A 228 -17.52 -3.21 4.43
N PHE A 229 -17.51 -3.06 3.12
CA PHE A 229 -18.70 -3.17 2.28
C PHE A 229 -19.25 -4.60 2.18
N GLN A 230 -18.38 -5.62 2.24
CA GLN A 230 -18.82 -7.01 2.34
C GLN A 230 -19.54 -7.31 3.66
N LEU A 231 -19.22 -6.57 4.71
CA LEU A 231 -19.73 -6.80 6.07
C LEU A 231 -20.96 -5.97 6.38
N TYR A 232 -20.91 -4.72 5.97
CA TYR A 232 -21.91 -3.70 6.25
C TYR A 232 -22.49 -3.22 4.92
N SER A 233 -23.18 -4.11 4.21
CA SER A 233 -23.71 -3.86 2.87
C SER A 233 -24.62 -2.61 2.78
N ARG A 234 -25.23 -2.21 3.90
CA ARG A 234 -26.03 -0.99 4.02
C ARG A 234 -25.22 0.28 3.79
N LEU A 235 -23.94 0.29 4.17
CA LEU A 235 -23.05 1.44 4.01
C LEU A 235 -22.64 1.68 2.55
N VAL A 236 -22.83 0.69 1.68
CA VAL A 236 -22.44 0.79 0.27
C VAL A 236 -23.26 1.87 -0.44
N GLN A 237 -24.59 1.80 -0.29
CA GLN A 237 -25.51 2.71 -0.99
C GLN A 237 -25.34 4.17 -0.54
N THR A 238 -24.94 4.40 0.72
CA THR A 238 -24.72 5.75 1.25
C THR A 238 -23.35 6.31 0.89
N ASN A 239 -22.31 5.47 0.79
CA ASN A 239 -20.93 5.93 0.62
C ASN A 239 -20.43 5.89 -0.83
N ILE A 240 -20.87 4.93 -1.66
CA ILE A 240 -20.42 4.81 -3.05
C ILE A 240 -20.65 6.07 -3.88
N PRO A 241 -21.81 6.77 -3.80
CA PRO A 241 -22.02 8.00 -4.57
C PRO A 241 -20.97 9.08 -4.33
N HIS A 242 -20.34 9.08 -3.15
CA HIS A 242 -19.32 10.06 -2.76
C HIS A 242 -17.91 9.54 -3.04
N LEU A 243 -17.64 8.27 -2.72
CA LEU A 243 -16.30 7.70 -2.80
C LEU A 243 -15.88 7.37 -4.24
N LEU A 244 -16.80 6.83 -5.05
CA LEU A 244 -16.49 6.35 -6.40
C LEU A 244 -15.97 7.47 -7.31
N PRO A 245 -16.60 8.66 -7.41
CA PRO A 245 -16.07 9.74 -8.24
C PRO A 245 -14.66 10.17 -7.84
N LEU A 246 -14.36 10.18 -6.53
CA LEU A 246 -13.03 10.53 -6.02
C LEU A 246 -11.97 9.50 -6.40
N MET A 247 -12.31 8.21 -6.31
CA MET A 247 -11.43 7.12 -6.75
C MET A 247 -11.19 7.14 -8.27
N VAL A 248 -12.24 7.38 -9.07
CA VAL A 248 -12.12 7.53 -10.54
C VAL A 248 -11.24 8.72 -10.91
N ALA A 249 -11.40 9.85 -10.21
CA ALA A 249 -10.52 11.01 -10.40
C ALA A 249 -9.07 10.67 -10.04
N ALA A 250 -8.83 9.97 -8.92
CA ALA A 250 -7.50 9.62 -8.45
C ALA A 250 -6.73 8.68 -9.40
N ILE A 251 -7.38 7.66 -9.96
CA ILE A 251 -6.74 6.75 -10.94
C ILE A 251 -6.41 7.46 -12.26
N SER A 252 -7.07 8.59 -12.53
CA SER A 252 -6.90 9.38 -13.74
C SER A 252 -5.83 10.48 -13.60
N VAL A 253 -5.31 10.72 -12.39
CA VAL A 253 -4.26 11.71 -12.17
C VAL A 253 -2.96 11.25 -12.87
N PRO A 254 -2.42 12.01 -13.82
CA PRO A 254 -1.15 11.67 -14.46
C PRO A 254 0.01 11.88 -13.49
N GLY A 255 1.04 11.05 -13.62
CA GLY A 255 2.35 11.34 -13.04
C GLY A 255 3.25 12.07 -14.04
N PRO A 256 4.47 12.49 -13.65
CA PRO A 256 5.40 13.13 -14.57
C PRO A 256 5.86 12.16 -15.67
N GLU A 257 5.98 12.65 -16.90
CA GLU A 257 6.46 11.85 -18.05
C GLU A 257 7.90 11.37 -17.87
N LYS A 258 8.75 12.23 -17.29
CA LYS A 258 10.15 11.94 -16.98
C LYS A 258 10.31 11.94 -15.48
N VAL A 259 10.52 10.76 -14.90
CA VAL A 259 10.68 10.58 -13.46
C VAL A 259 12.18 10.68 -13.11
N PRO A 260 12.60 11.69 -12.32
CA PRO A 260 13.96 11.74 -11.80
C PRO A 260 14.32 10.49 -10.99
N PRO A 261 15.58 10.01 -10.98
CA PRO A 261 15.98 8.80 -10.27
C PRO A 261 15.56 8.77 -8.78
N HIS A 262 15.65 9.91 -8.09
CA HIS A 262 15.30 10.03 -6.67
C HIS A 262 13.79 10.01 -6.39
N LEU A 263 12.94 10.23 -7.41
CA LEU A 263 11.47 10.15 -7.28
C LEU A 263 10.89 8.83 -7.81
N LYS A 264 11.74 7.90 -8.29
CA LYS A 264 11.28 6.61 -8.82
C LYS A 264 10.46 5.82 -7.82
N THR A 265 10.88 5.79 -6.54
CA THR A 265 10.16 5.08 -5.48
C THR A 265 8.76 5.65 -5.31
N HIS A 266 8.62 6.97 -5.18
CA HIS A 266 7.31 7.61 -5.08
C HIS A 266 6.45 7.43 -6.31
N PHE A 267 7.05 7.37 -7.50
CA PHE A 267 6.29 7.09 -8.73
C PHE A 267 5.75 5.66 -8.73
N ILE A 268 6.54 4.69 -8.28
CA ILE A 268 6.09 3.30 -8.11
C ILE A 268 4.97 3.24 -7.07
N GLU A 269 5.09 3.96 -5.95
CA GLU A 269 4.05 4.05 -4.91
C GLU A 269 2.76 4.70 -5.45
N LEU A 270 2.86 5.78 -6.23
CA LEU A 270 1.72 6.40 -6.91
C LEU A 270 1.01 5.37 -7.81
N LYS A 271 1.77 4.65 -8.65
CA LYS A 271 1.19 3.63 -9.54
C LYS A 271 0.59 2.48 -8.74
N GLY A 272 1.22 2.04 -7.67
CA GLY A 272 0.68 1.03 -6.76
C GLY A 272 -0.66 1.46 -6.16
N ALA A 273 -0.77 2.70 -5.66
CA ALA A 273 -1.99 3.25 -5.10
C ALA A 273 -3.13 3.33 -6.14
N GLN A 274 -2.82 3.80 -7.36
CA GLN A 274 -3.78 3.85 -8.46
C GLN A 274 -4.25 2.44 -8.84
N VAL A 275 -3.35 1.47 -8.94
CA VAL A 275 -3.70 0.09 -9.30
C VAL A 275 -4.53 -0.60 -8.23
N LYS A 276 -4.23 -0.41 -6.93
CA LYS A 276 -5.10 -0.91 -5.85
C LYS A 276 -6.49 -0.29 -5.88
N THR A 277 -6.57 1.00 -6.22
CA THR A 277 -7.85 1.69 -6.41
C THR A 277 -8.63 1.11 -7.60
N VAL A 278 -7.96 0.86 -8.73
CA VAL A 278 -8.54 0.16 -9.88
C VAL A 278 -9.05 -1.21 -9.49
N SER A 279 -8.28 -2.01 -8.74
CA SER A 279 -8.70 -3.33 -8.27
C SER A 279 -10.03 -3.27 -7.52
N PHE A 280 -10.22 -2.28 -6.64
CA PHE A 280 -11.49 -2.06 -5.96
C PHE A 280 -12.61 -1.59 -6.91
N LEU A 281 -12.34 -0.67 -7.84
CA LEU A 281 -13.33 -0.27 -8.83
C LEU A 281 -13.79 -1.46 -9.68
N THR A 282 -12.88 -2.38 -10.03
CA THR A 282 -13.25 -3.60 -10.76
C THR A 282 -14.10 -4.56 -9.94
N TYR A 283 -13.93 -4.60 -8.62
CA TYR A 283 -14.81 -5.35 -7.72
C TYR A 283 -16.26 -4.84 -7.78
N LEU A 284 -16.46 -3.53 -7.94
CA LEU A 284 -17.79 -2.92 -8.01
C LEU A 284 -18.52 -3.17 -9.34
N LEU A 285 -17.81 -3.54 -10.42
CA LEU A 285 -18.39 -3.66 -11.77
C LEU A 285 -19.60 -4.60 -11.84
N LYS A 286 -19.60 -5.68 -11.05
CA LYS A 286 -20.68 -6.69 -11.12
C LYS A 286 -21.89 -6.31 -10.27
N SER A 287 -21.67 -5.93 -9.01
CA SER A 287 -22.75 -5.75 -8.03
C SER A 287 -23.29 -4.32 -7.98
N PHE A 288 -22.55 -3.35 -8.50
CA PHE A 288 -22.85 -1.91 -8.40
C PHE A 288 -22.68 -1.22 -9.76
N ALA A 289 -23.03 -1.92 -10.84
CA ALA A 289 -22.84 -1.50 -12.22
C ALA A 289 -23.45 -0.11 -12.52
N ASP A 290 -24.62 0.19 -11.95
CA ASP A 290 -25.33 1.45 -12.19
C ASP A 290 -24.52 2.67 -11.73
N TYR A 291 -23.76 2.55 -10.64
CA TYR A 291 -22.88 3.61 -10.16
C TYR A 291 -21.61 3.76 -11.01
N ILE A 292 -21.14 2.67 -11.63
CA ILE A 292 -19.92 2.67 -12.43
C ILE A 292 -20.18 3.17 -13.87
N ARG A 293 -21.37 2.92 -14.41
CA ARG A 293 -21.73 3.25 -15.80
C ARG A 293 -21.41 4.68 -16.24
N PRO A 294 -21.65 5.74 -15.44
CA PRO A 294 -21.26 7.10 -15.81
C PRO A 294 -19.75 7.32 -15.94
N HIS A 295 -18.94 6.40 -15.41
CA HIS A 295 -17.48 6.49 -15.33
C HIS A 295 -16.75 5.44 -16.18
N GLU A 296 -17.47 4.64 -16.97
CA GLU A 296 -16.95 3.52 -17.77
C GLU A 296 -15.72 3.91 -18.59
N GLU A 297 -15.85 4.97 -19.41
CA GLU A 297 -14.79 5.42 -20.32
C GLU A 297 -13.56 5.88 -19.54
N SER A 298 -13.76 6.64 -18.46
CA SER A 298 -12.67 7.13 -17.61
C SER A 298 -11.91 5.97 -16.96
N ILE A 299 -12.60 4.94 -16.47
CA ILE A 299 -11.97 3.77 -15.86
C ILE A 299 -11.16 3.00 -16.91
N CYS A 300 -11.76 2.72 -18.07
CA CYS A 300 -11.09 2.01 -19.16
C CYS A 300 -9.83 2.74 -19.62
N LYS A 301 -9.94 4.05 -19.88
CA LYS A 301 -8.81 4.90 -20.28
C LYS A 301 -7.72 4.93 -19.22
N SER A 302 -8.08 5.01 -17.94
CA SER A 302 -7.11 5.02 -16.84
C SER A 302 -6.39 3.67 -16.69
N ILE A 303 -7.08 2.54 -16.85
CA ILE A 303 -6.42 1.21 -16.85
C ILE A 303 -5.37 1.13 -17.96
N VAL A 304 -5.71 1.52 -19.19
CA VAL A 304 -4.78 1.48 -20.32
C VAL A 304 -3.62 2.47 -20.13
N ASN A 305 -3.90 3.69 -19.70
CA ASN A 305 -2.85 4.67 -19.39
C ASN A 305 -1.91 4.19 -18.28
N LEU A 306 -2.43 3.48 -17.27
CA LEU A 306 -1.61 2.88 -16.22
C LEU A 306 -0.72 1.76 -16.78
N LEU A 307 -1.21 0.92 -17.70
CA LEU A 307 -0.39 -0.11 -18.38
C LEU A 307 0.75 0.50 -19.20
N VAL A 308 0.49 1.62 -19.87
CA VAL A 308 1.50 2.36 -20.65
C VAL A 308 2.53 3.02 -19.75
N THR A 309 2.11 3.60 -18.62
CA THR A 309 2.97 4.45 -17.76
C THR A 309 3.58 3.72 -16.56
N CYS A 310 3.15 2.51 -16.22
CA CYS A 310 3.70 1.79 -15.08
C CYS A 310 5.14 1.32 -15.37
N SER A 311 6.00 1.39 -14.35
CA SER A 311 7.31 0.75 -14.36
C SER A 311 7.21 -0.76 -14.58
N ASP A 312 8.33 -1.42 -14.93
CA ASP A 312 8.45 -2.89 -15.03
C ASP A 312 8.39 -3.60 -13.67
N SER A 313 7.30 -3.37 -12.93
CA SER A 313 6.93 -4.06 -11.69
C SER A 313 5.94 -5.17 -12.00
N VAL A 314 6.37 -6.42 -11.79
CA VAL A 314 5.58 -7.62 -12.07
C VAL A 314 4.25 -7.59 -11.32
N SER A 315 4.26 -7.15 -10.05
CA SER A 315 3.05 -7.11 -9.21
C SER A 315 2.01 -6.12 -9.72
N ILE A 316 2.43 -4.88 -9.98
CA ILE A 316 1.56 -3.80 -10.48
C ILE A 316 0.95 -4.18 -11.83
N ARG A 317 1.79 -4.68 -12.74
CA ARG A 317 1.37 -5.04 -14.11
C ARG A 317 0.45 -6.25 -14.12
N LYS A 318 0.71 -7.27 -13.29
CA LYS A 318 -0.20 -8.42 -13.10
C LYS A 318 -1.59 -7.96 -12.63
N GLU A 319 -1.66 -7.06 -11.66
CA GLU A 319 -2.94 -6.54 -11.16
C GLU A 319 -3.70 -5.76 -12.22
N LEU A 320 -3.01 -4.96 -13.05
CA LEU A 320 -3.64 -4.28 -14.19
C LEU A 320 -4.19 -5.25 -15.24
N LEU A 321 -3.47 -6.32 -15.57
CA LEU A 321 -3.95 -7.35 -16.49
C LEU A 321 -5.20 -8.07 -15.93
N VAL A 322 -5.22 -8.34 -14.62
CA VAL A 322 -6.40 -8.90 -13.94
C VAL A 322 -7.57 -7.92 -13.96
N ALA A 323 -7.33 -6.63 -13.71
CA ALA A 323 -8.35 -5.59 -13.78
C ALA A 323 -8.95 -5.47 -15.20
N LEU A 324 -8.09 -5.51 -16.23
CA LEU A 324 -8.53 -5.48 -17.62
C LEU A 324 -9.38 -6.72 -17.96
N LYS A 325 -9.01 -7.91 -17.45
CA LYS A 325 -9.83 -9.12 -17.57
C LYS A 325 -11.20 -8.98 -16.90
N HIS A 326 -11.27 -8.36 -15.71
CA HIS A 326 -12.54 -8.09 -15.05
C HIS A 326 -13.45 -7.17 -15.87
N VAL A 327 -12.90 -6.12 -16.48
CA VAL A 327 -13.66 -5.22 -17.37
C VAL A 327 -14.19 -5.97 -18.59
N LEU A 328 -13.36 -6.80 -19.25
CA LEU A 328 -13.79 -7.60 -20.41
C LEU A 328 -14.93 -8.56 -20.09
N GLY A 329 -14.97 -9.12 -18.88
CA GLY A 329 -16.03 -9.99 -18.40
C GLY A 329 -17.38 -9.30 -18.13
N THR A 330 -17.52 -8.01 -18.46
CA THR A 330 -18.73 -7.21 -18.20
C THR A 330 -19.18 -6.47 -19.47
N ASP A 331 -20.26 -5.68 -19.34
CA ASP A 331 -20.73 -4.81 -20.43
C ASP A 331 -19.86 -3.55 -20.61
N PHE A 332 -19.02 -3.23 -19.63
CA PHE A 332 -18.09 -2.09 -19.65
C PHE A 332 -16.91 -2.27 -20.61
N LYS A 333 -16.79 -3.45 -21.24
CA LYS A 333 -15.75 -3.74 -22.24
C LYS A 333 -15.79 -2.79 -23.44
N ARG A 334 -16.94 -2.17 -23.72
CA ARG A 334 -17.11 -1.24 -24.84
C ARG A 334 -16.20 -0.01 -24.69
N GLY A 335 -15.98 0.46 -23.46
CA GLY A 335 -15.00 1.51 -23.17
C GLY A 335 -13.55 1.18 -23.55
N LEU A 336 -13.20 -0.09 -23.78
CA LEU A 336 -11.86 -0.50 -24.23
C LEU A 336 -11.68 -0.45 -25.75
N PHE A 337 -12.76 -0.41 -26.52
CA PHE A 337 -12.68 -0.56 -27.98
C PHE A 337 -11.89 0.57 -28.65
N PRO A 338 -12.06 1.85 -28.26
CA PRO A 338 -11.23 2.94 -28.78
C PRO A 338 -9.74 2.84 -28.41
N LEU A 339 -9.37 1.94 -27.49
CA LEU A 339 -8.02 1.78 -26.95
C LEU A 339 -7.33 0.52 -27.48
N ILE A 340 -7.95 -0.17 -28.44
CA ILE A 340 -7.50 -1.48 -28.93
C ILE A 340 -6.10 -1.41 -29.53
N ASP A 341 -5.77 -0.36 -30.29
CA ASP A 341 -4.46 -0.24 -30.94
C ASP A 341 -3.30 -0.23 -29.93
N THR A 342 -3.53 0.43 -28.78
CA THR A 342 -2.60 0.44 -27.65
C THR A 342 -2.55 -0.91 -26.94
N LEU A 343 -3.68 -1.61 -26.80
CA LEU A 343 -3.74 -2.93 -26.17
C LEU A 343 -3.16 -4.06 -27.04
N LEU A 344 -3.09 -3.87 -28.37
CA LEU A 344 -2.41 -4.78 -29.30
C LEU A 344 -0.88 -4.65 -29.25
N GLU A 345 -0.34 -3.71 -28.46
CA GLU A 345 1.10 -3.62 -28.21
C GLU A 345 1.53 -4.56 -27.09
N GLU A 346 2.27 -5.60 -27.45
CA GLU A 346 2.85 -6.56 -26.50
C GLU A 346 3.64 -5.86 -25.38
N ARG A 347 4.44 -4.85 -25.75
CA ARG A 347 5.22 -4.04 -24.80
C ARG A 347 4.34 -3.31 -23.79
N VAL A 348 3.13 -2.91 -24.18
CA VAL A 348 2.17 -2.25 -23.28
C VAL A 348 1.51 -3.25 -22.33
N LEU A 349 1.33 -4.51 -22.71
CA LEU A 349 0.75 -5.52 -21.83
C LEU A 349 1.78 -6.15 -20.90
N VAL A 350 2.94 -6.52 -21.44
CA VAL A 350 3.96 -7.32 -20.75
C VAL A 350 5.06 -6.46 -20.14
N GLY A 351 5.33 -5.28 -20.70
CA GLY A 351 6.45 -4.42 -20.29
C GLY A 351 7.76 -4.75 -21.00
N THR A 352 8.82 -4.02 -20.65
CA THR A 352 10.15 -4.16 -21.24
C THR A 352 11.12 -4.94 -20.36
N GLY A 353 10.77 -5.12 -19.08
CA GLY A 353 11.62 -5.76 -18.10
C GLY A 353 11.57 -7.28 -18.21
N ARG A 354 12.74 -7.92 -18.14
CA ARG A 354 12.88 -9.38 -18.29
C ARG A 354 11.98 -10.18 -17.35
N ALA A 355 11.90 -9.80 -16.07
CA ALA A 355 11.06 -10.49 -15.10
C ALA A 355 9.56 -10.39 -15.44
N CYS A 356 9.10 -9.22 -15.92
CA CYS A 356 7.72 -9.05 -16.39
C CYS A 356 7.48 -9.92 -17.63
N PHE A 357 8.43 -9.92 -18.56
CA PHE A 357 8.37 -10.72 -19.78
C PHE A 357 8.24 -12.23 -19.52
N GLU A 358 9.10 -12.78 -18.67
CA GLU A 358 9.07 -14.22 -18.38
C GLU A 358 7.80 -14.61 -17.60
N THR A 359 7.33 -13.75 -16.68
CA THR A 359 6.22 -14.10 -15.77
C THR A 359 4.83 -13.83 -16.34
N LEU A 360 4.66 -12.74 -17.11
CA LEU A 360 3.33 -12.22 -17.46
C LEU A 360 2.84 -12.60 -18.86
N ARG A 361 3.73 -13.10 -19.74
CA ARG A 361 3.35 -13.51 -21.11
C ARG A 361 2.13 -14.43 -21.18
N PRO A 362 2.00 -15.50 -20.37
CA PRO A 362 0.82 -16.35 -20.42
C PRO A 362 -0.48 -15.59 -20.17
N LEU A 363 -0.50 -14.75 -19.13
CA LEU A 363 -1.69 -13.97 -18.78
C LEU A 363 -2.00 -12.91 -19.85
N ALA A 364 -0.98 -12.20 -20.33
CA ALA A 364 -1.13 -11.16 -21.33
C ALA A 364 -1.66 -11.71 -22.66
N TYR A 365 -1.18 -12.87 -23.12
CA TYR A 365 -1.61 -13.45 -24.39
C TYR A 365 -3.00 -14.07 -24.32
N SER A 366 -3.35 -14.75 -23.23
CA SER A 366 -4.73 -15.20 -23.01
C SER A 366 -5.68 -14.00 -23.00
N LEU A 367 -5.29 -12.90 -22.33
CA LEU A 367 -6.08 -11.68 -22.30
C LEU A 367 -6.22 -11.03 -23.68
N LEU A 368 -5.13 -10.99 -24.44
CA LEU A 368 -5.14 -10.46 -25.80
C LEU A 368 -6.10 -11.24 -26.71
N ALA A 369 -6.12 -12.56 -26.60
CA ALA A 369 -7.05 -13.41 -27.33
C ALA A 369 -8.51 -13.13 -26.91
N GLU A 370 -8.78 -12.98 -25.61
CA GLU A 370 -10.10 -12.58 -25.10
C GLU A 370 -10.54 -11.21 -25.62
N ILE A 371 -9.63 -10.22 -25.64
CA ILE A 371 -9.90 -8.88 -26.20
C ILE A 371 -10.31 -9.01 -27.66
N VAL A 372 -9.47 -9.65 -28.49
CA VAL A 372 -9.71 -9.83 -29.93
C VAL A 372 -11.03 -10.54 -30.19
N HIS A 373 -11.34 -11.57 -29.42
CA HIS A 373 -12.62 -12.27 -29.51
C HIS A 373 -13.82 -11.33 -29.30
N HIS A 374 -13.73 -10.43 -28.32
CA HIS A 374 -14.79 -9.49 -28.00
C HIS A 374 -14.93 -8.35 -29.03
N VAL A 375 -13.84 -7.88 -29.62
CA VAL A 375 -13.86 -6.75 -30.57
C VAL A 375 -13.99 -7.16 -32.04
N ARG A 376 -14.00 -8.47 -32.35
CA ARG A 376 -13.89 -9.00 -33.73
C ARG A 376 -14.87 -8.40 -34.75
N GLY A 377 -16.05 -7.95 -34.30
CA GLY A 377 -17.06 -7.33 -35.18
C GLY A 377 -16.70 -5.91 -35.64
N ASP A 378 -15.82 -5.24 -34.91
CA ASP A 378 -15.49 -3.81 -35.08
C ASP A 378 -14.03 -3.60 -35.54
N LEU A 379 -13.33 -4.68 -35.89
CA LEU A 379 -11.92 -4.62 -36.30
C LEU A 379 -11.74 -4.12 -37.73
N SER A 380 -10.81 -3.18 -37.90
CA SER A 380 -10.31 -2.78 -39.22
C SER A 380 -9.34 -3.81 -39.81
N LEU A 381 -9.12 -3.76 -41.13
CA LEU A 381 -8.19 -4.66 -41.81
C LEU A 381 -6.74 -4.53 -41.30
N SER A 382 -6.31 -3.31 -40.96
CA SER A 382 -4.98 -3.06 -40.38
C SER A 382 -4.82 -3.72 -39.02
N GLN A 383 -5.84 -3.63 -38.17
CA GLN A 383 -5.86 -4.29 -36.87
C GLN A 383 -5.87 -5.82 -37.01
N LEU A 384 -6.67 -6.37 -37.92
CA LEU A 384 -6.68 -7.80 -38.23
C LEU A 384 -5.31 -8.30 -38.68
N SER A 385 -4.65 -7.58 -39.59
CA SER A 385 -3.31 -7.94 -40.04
C SER A 385 -2.30 -7.97 -38.89
N ARG A 386 -2.37 -6.99 -37.98
CA ARG A 386 -1.49 -6.91 -36.81
C ARG A 386 -1.74 -8.06 -35.82
N ILE A 387 -3.01 -8.38 -35.59
CA ILE A 387 -3.45 -9.50 -34.74
C ILE A 387 -2.93 -10.82 -35.30
N ILE A 388 -3.13 -11.09 -36.59
CA ILE A 388 -2.69 -12.33 -37.24
C ILE A 388 -1.16 -12.49 -37.13
N TYR A 389 -0.41 -11.41 -37.41
CA TYR A 389 1.04 -11.42 -37.29
C TYR A 389 1.51 -11.75 -35.86
N LEU A 390 0.89 -11.13 -34.86
CA LEU A 390 1.22 -11.32 -33.46
C LEU A 390 0.92 -12.75 -33.00
N PHE A 391 -0.27 -13.28 -33.26
CA PHE A 391 -0.63 -14.64 -32.86
C PHE A 391 0.20 -15.70 -33.61
N SER A 392 0.49 -15.50 -34.90
CA SER A 392 1.38 -16.40 -35.65
C SER A 392 2.79 -16.41 -35.06
N SER A 393 3.31 -15.26 -34.67
CA SER A 393 4.63 -15.15 -34.03
C SER A 393 4.66 -15.86 -32.67
N ASN A 394 3.59 -15.74 -31.87
CA ASN A 394 3.45 -16.45 -30.60
C ASN A 394 3.30 -17.97 -30.79
N MET A 395 2.62 -18.45 -31.83
CA MET A 395 2.55 -19.89 -32.14
C MET A 395 3.93 -20.50 -32.41
N HIS A 396 4.85 -19.73 -33.00
CA HIS A 396 6.20 -20.18 -33.32
C HIS A 396 7.22 -19.99 -32.18
N ASP A 397 6.82 -19.35 -31.06
CA ASP A 397 7.70 -19.14 -29.90
C ASP A 397 7.73 -20.39 -29.01
N ALA A 398 8.83 -21.16 -29.09
CA ALA A 398 9.05 -22.38 -28.33
C ALA A 398 9.17 -22.16 -26.80
N SER A 399 9.33 -20.92 -26.33
CA SER A 399 9.40 -20.61 -24.91
C SER A 399 8.03 -20.49 -24.23
N LEU A 400 6.94 -20.53 -25.01
CA LEU A 400 5.57 -20.47 -24.51
C LEU A 400 5.01 -21.88 -24.24
N SER A 401 4.06 -21.96 -23.28
CA SER A 401 3.39 -23.22 -22.97
C SER A 401 2.45 -23.66 -24.10
N LEU A 402 2.22 -24.98 -24.22
CA LEU A 402 1.30 -25.57 -25.20
C LEU A 402 -0.12 -24.98 -25.13
N SER A 403 -0.59 -24.59 -23.93
CA SER A 403 -1.89 -23.95 -23.75
C SER A 403 -2.00 -22.62 -24.50
N ILE A 404 -0.90 -21.87 -24.57
CA ILE A 404 -0.84 -20.59 -25.29
C ILE A 404 -0.78 -20.85 -26.79
N HIS A 405 0.01 -21.83 -27.24
CA HIS A 405 0.04 -22.24 -28.65
C HIS A 405 -1.32 -22.69 -29.17
N THR A 406 -2.14 -23.32 -28.32
CA THR A 406 -3.51 -23.72 -28.67
C THR A 406 -4.50 -22.54 -28.68
N THR A 407 -4.18 -21.47 -27.94
CA THR A 407 -5.01 -20.26 -27.85
C THR A 407 -4.75 -19.30 -29.02
N CYS A 408 -3.51 -19.24 -29.48
CA CYS A 408 -3.08 -18.48 -30.65
C CYS A 408 -3.59 -19.17 -31.92
#